data_AF-A0A060BYE1-F1
#
_entry.id   AF-A0A060BYE1-F1
#
_cell.length_a   1.000
_cell.length_b   1.000
_cell.length_c   1.000
_cell.angle_alpha   90.00
_cell.angle_beta   90.00
_cell.angle_gamma   90.00
#
_symmetry.space_group_name_H-M   'P 1'
#
loop_
_entity.id
_entity.type
_entity.pdbx_description
1 polymer ?
#
loop_
_entity_poly.entity_id
_entity_poly.type
_entity_poly.pdbx_seq_one_letter_code
_entity_poly.pdbx_strand_id
1 'polypeptide(L)'
;MDVSDEVSHDLWRGFRKTVKALNPDCLILGENWHDSYPFLIGDQFDGVMNYPFTKACLDGFKKPGLSAAALAGRLNGLLVREKG
;
A
#
# COMPACT_ATOMS: atom_id res chain seq x y z
N MET A 1 7.41 -4.34 -6.04
CA MET A 1 7.66 -5.76 -6.32
C MET A 1 6.41 -6.27 -6.98
N ASP A 2 6.50 -6.74 -8.22
CA ASP A 2 5.35 -7.20 -9.00
C ASP A 2 4.76 -8.49 -8.39
N VAL A 3 3.43 -8.63 -8.43
CA VAL A 3 2.67 -9.80 -7.95
C VAL A 3 3.06 -10.30 -6.54
N SER A 4 3.22 -9.38 -5.57
CA SER A 4 3.68 -9.73 -4.23
C SER A 4 2.73 -10.60 -3.40
N ASP A 5 1.45 -10.66 -3.78
CA ASP A 5 0.42 -11.49 -3.15
C ASP A 5 0.55 -13.01 -3.46
N GLU A 6 1.33 -13.40 -4.47
CA GLU A 6 1.54 -14.81 -4.87
C GLU A 6 2.82 -15.43 -4.26
N VAL A 7 3.63 -14.62 -3.58
CA VAL A 7 4.94 -15.00 -3.03
C VAL A 7 4.84 -15.13 -1.52
N SER A 8 5.40 -16.21 -0.95
CA SER A 8 5.25 -16.50 0.48
C SER A 8 5.85 -15.42 1.38
N HIS A 9 5.19 -15.16 2.52
CA HIS A 9 5.67 -14.21 3.54
C HIS A 9 7.10 -14.49 4.01
N ASP A 10 7.50 -15.77 4.08
CA ASP A 10 8.85 -16.14 4.51
C ASP A 10 9.93 -15.69 3.53
N LEU A 11 9.61 -15.71 2.23
CA LEU A 11 10.50 -15.17 1.21
C LEU A 11 10.66 -13.65 1.38
N TRP A 12 9.58 -12.93 1.65
CA TRP A 12 9.61 -11.48 1.85
C TRP A 12 10.38 -11.06 3.11
N ARG A 13 10.26 -11.81 4.20
CA ARG A 13 11.07 -11.59 5.41
C ARG A 13 12.55 -11.81 5.16
N GLY A 14 12.91 -12.87 4.42
CA GLY A 14 14.29 -13.15 4.01
C GLY A 14 14.86 -12.07 3.09
N PHE A 15 14.04 -11.61 2.15
CA PHE A 15 14.37 -10.52 1.23
C PHE A 15 14.65 -9.22 1.99
N ARG A 16 13.74 -8.81 2.90
CA ARG A 16 13.92 -7.62 3.73
C ARG A 16 15.22 -7.67 4.52
N LYS A 17 15.49 -8.80 5.20
CA LYS A 17 16.73 -8.98 5.97
C LYS A 17 17.97 -8.79 5.11
N THR A 18 17.98 -9.40 3.93
CA THR A 18 19.11 -9.32 2.99
C THR A 18 19.33 -7.89 2.49
N VAL A 19 18.26 -7.22 2.02
CA VAL A 19 18.33 -5.87 1.47
C VAL A 19 18.74 -4.85 2.53
N LYS A 20 18.12 -4.90 3.72
CA LYS A 20 18.41 -3.95 4.81
C LYS A 20 19.79 -4.17 5.43
N ALA A 21 20.33 -5.39 5.39
CA ALA A 21 21.71 -5.66 5.80
C ALA A 21 22.73 -5.00 4.85
N LEU A 22 22.42 -4.89 3.56
CA LEU A 22 23.27 -4.23 2.56
C LEU A 22 23.10 -2.70 2.58
N ASN A 23 21.86 -2.23 2.71
CA ASN A 23 21.53 -0.81 2.80
C ASN A 23 20.26 -0.60 3.65
N PRO A 24 20.39 -0.13 4.90
CA PRO A 24 19.27 0.13 5.79
C PRO A 24 18.24 1.13 5.22
N ASP A 25 18.70 2.09 4.40
CA ASP A 25 17.87 3.15 3.83
C ASP A 25 17.16 2.71 2.53
N CYS A 26 17.42 1.50 2.02
CA CYS A 26 16.80 1.00 0.81
C CYS A 26 15.28 0.83 0.99
N LEU A 27 14.48 1.54 0.20
CA LEU A 27 13.02 1.48 0.27
C LEU A 27 12.47 0.23 -0.44
N ILE A 28 11.70 -0.59 0.27
CA ILE A 28 11.04 -1.79 -0.28
C ILE A 28 9.55 -1.52 -0.48
N LEU A 29 9.13 -1.36 -1.74
CA LEU A 29 7.73 -1.14 -2.12
C LEU A 29 7.11 -2.39 -2.75
N GLY A 30 6.00 -2.87 -2.20
CA GLY A 30 5.17 -3.95 -2.75
C GLY A 30 4.12 -3.43 -3.75
N GLU A 31 3.83 -4.20 -4.78
CA GLU A 31 2.69 -3.92 -5.67
C GLU A 31 1.56 -4.89 -5.33
N ASN A 32 0.76 -4.50 -4.33
CA ASN A 32 -0.42 -5.27 -3.92
C ASN A 32 -1.69 -4.58 -4.42
N TRP A 33 -2.53 -5.36 -5.09
CA TRP A 33 -3.82 -4.88 -5.59
C TRP A 33 -4.95 -5.07 -4.55
N HIS A 34 -4.74 -5.95 -3.57
CA HIS A 34 -5.68 -6.28 -2.50
C HIS A 34 -5.22 -5.78 -1.12
N ASP A 35 -5.91 -6.20 -0.06
CA ASP A 35 -5.63 -5.79 1.32
C ASP A 35 -4.15 -6.03 1.68
N SER A 36 -3.44 -4.92 1.86
CA SER A 36 -1.98 -4.88 2.00
C SER A 36 -1.54 -4.95 3.45
N TYR A 37 -2.48 -4.90 4.40
CA TYR A 37 -2.21 -4.83 5.84
C TYR A 37 -1.26 -5.94 6.33
N PRO A 38 -1.38 -7.22 5.91
CA PRO A 38 -0.48 -8.28 6.36
C PRO A 38 1.00 -8.10 5.97
N PHE A 39 1.28 -7.28 4.95
CA PHE A 39 2.65 -7.04 4.44
C PHE A 39 3.28 -5.76 4.99
N LEU A 40 2.49 -4.91 5.68
CA LEU A 40 2.87 -3.60 6.18
C LEU A 40 3.16 -3.56 7.69
N ILE A 41 3.25 -4.72 8.35
CA ILE A 41 3.54 -4.82 9.79
C ILE A 41 5.03 -4.59 10.14
N GLY A 42 5.85 -4.19 9.16
CA GLY A 42 7.26 -3.81 9.33
C GLY A 42 8.29 -4.94 9.16
N ASP A 43 7.83 -6.19 8.97
CA ASP A 43 8.69 -7.36 8.78
C ASP A 43 8.95 -7.71 7.30
N GLN A 44 8.23 -7.06 6.37
CA GLN A 44 8.29 -7.32 4.93
C GLN A 44 8.50 -6.03 4.11
N PHE A 45 7.46 -5.24 3.86
CA PHE A 45 7.55 -4.03 3.03
C PHE A 45 7.61 -2.74 3.85
N ASP A 46 8.21 -1.70 3.28
CA ASP A 46 8.18 -0.33 3.82
C ASP A 46 6.95 0.45 3.33
N GLY A 47 6.32 0.00 2.24
CA GLY A 47 5.10 0.58 1.69
C GLY A 47 4.53 -0.24 0.54
N VAL A 48 3.34 0.12 0.08
CA VAL A 48 2.68 -0.49 -1.09
C VAL A 48 2.16 0.58 -2.05
N MET A 49 1.90 0.18 -3.30
CA MET A 49 1.16 1.01 -4.24
C MET A 49 -0.29 1.20 -3.78
N ASN A 50 -0.64 2.41 -3.36
CA ASN A 50 -1.98 2.72 -2.85
C ASN A 50 -3.00 2.92 -3.99
N TYR A 51 -3.35 1.82 -4.66
CA TYR A 51 -4.39 1.79 -5.70
C TYR A 51 -5.77 2.29 -5.23
N PRO A 52 -6.23 2.01 -3.99
CA PRO A 52 -7.47 2.56 -3.46
C PRO A 52 -7.48 4.09 -3.43
N PHE A 53 -6.38 4.72 -3.03
CA PHE A 53 -6.22 6.17 -3.08
C PHE A 53 -6.31 6.70 -4.51
N THR A 54 -5.54 6.11 -5.43
CA THR A 54 -5.55 6.50 -6.85
C THR A 54 -6.95 6.40 -7.45
N LYS A 55 -7.69 5.33 -7.15
CA LYS A 55 -9.08 5.14 -7.59
C LYS A 55 -10.02 6.19 -7.01
N ALA A 56 -9.90 6.51 -5.72
CA ALA A 56 -10.71 7.54 -5.07
C ALA A 56 -10.49 8.94 -5.70
N CYS A 57 -9.24 9.30 -5.98
CA CYS A 57 -8.91 10.54 -6.68
C CYS A 57 -9.45 10.56 -8.11
N LEU A 58 -9.24 9.48 -8.88
CA LEU A 58 -9.75 9.39 -10.25
C LEU A 58 -11.28 9.51 -10.29
N ASP A 59 -11.99 8.83 -9.38
CA ASP A 59 -13.45 8.95 -9.27
C ASP A 59 -13.86 10.38 -8.89
N GLY A 60 -13.17 11.02 -7.95
CA GLY A 60 -13.50 12.37 -7.49
C GLY A 60 -13.23 13.47 -8.53
N PHE A 61 -12.21 13.32 -9.37
CA PHE A 61 -11.82 14.34 -10.35
C PHE A 61 -12.38 14.10 -11.75
N LYS A 62 -12.68 12.85 -12.15
CA LYS A 62 -13.23 12.55 -13.49
C LYS A 62 -14.75 12.45 -13.54
N LYS A 63 -15.43 12.08 -12.45
CA LYS A 63 -16.88 11.89 -12.45
C LYS A 63 -17.59 13.13 -11.88
N PRO A 64 -18.47 13.80 -12.65
CA PRO A 64 -19.37 14.79 -12.06
C PRO A 64 -20.28 14.10 -11.04
N GLY A 65 -20.38 14.65 -9.83
CA GLY A 65 -21.29 14.16 -8.79
C GLY A 65 -20.65 13.80 -7.44
N LEU A 66 -19.31 13.74 -7.34
CA LEU A 66 -18.65 13.59 -6.04
C LEU A 66 -18.30 14.99 -5.49
N SER A 67 -18.87 15.36 -4.34
CA SER A 67 -18.48 16.59 -3.66
C SER A 67 -17.09 16.47 -3.03
N ALA A 68 -16.40 17.60 -2.84
CA ALA A 68 -15.12 17.61 -2.14
C ALA A 68 -15.22 16.98 -0.74
N ALA A 69 -16.33 17.19 -0.04
CA ALA A 69 -16.60 16.57 1.26
C ALA A 69 -16.72 15.03 1.17
N ALA A 70 -17.40 14.51 0.13
CA ALA A 70 -17.52 13.08 -0.09
C ALA A 70 -16.18 12.43 -0.47
N LEU A 71 -15.33 13.14 -1.23
CA LEU A 71 -13.96 12.70 -1.50
C LEU A 71 -13.14 12.65 -0.21
N ALA A 72 -13.17 13.72 0.59
CA ALA A 72 -12.45 13.77 1.87
C ALA A 72 -12.87 12.63 2.82
N GLY A 73 -14.17 12.35 2.91
CA GLY A 73 -14.67 11.21 3.70
C GLY A 73 -14.14 9.86 3.22
N ARG A 74 -14.07 9.63 1.91
CA ARG A 74 -13.49 8.41 1.33
C ARG A 74 -12.00 8.29 1.62
N LEU A 75 -11.24 9.38 1.46
CA LEU A 75 -9.81 9.39 1.75
C LEU A 75 -9.52 9.14 3.23
N ASN A 76 -10.33 9.70 4.13
CA ASN A 76 -10.23 9.42 5.57
C ASN A 76 -10.50 7.95 5.90
N GLY A 77 -11.51 7.34 5.26
CA GLY A 77 -11.79 5.92 5.43
C GLY A 77 -10.61 5.03 5.00
N LEU A 78 -9.98 5.37 3.87
CA LEU A 78 -8.76 4.68 3.42
C LEU A 78 -7.62 4.86 4.42
N LEU A 79 -7.38 6.09 4.91
CA LEU A 79 -6.32 6.36 5.88
C LEU A 79 -6.48 5.55 7.18
N VAL A 80 -7.70 5.43 7.69
CA VAL A 80 -7.98 4.64 8.90
C VAL A 80 -7.71 3.16 8.65
N ARG A 81 -8.11 2.62 7.50
CA ARG A 81 -7.88 1.22 7.14
C ARG A 81 -6.39 0.85 7.06
N GLU A 82 -5.55 1.75 6.56
CA GLU A 82 -4.11 1.48 6.43
C GLU A 82 -3.31 1.74 7.73
N LYS A 83 -3.93 2.38 8.74
CA LYS A 83 -3.26 2.76 10.01
C LYS A 83 -3.80 2.05 11.26
N GLY A 84 -4.97 1.42 11.19
CA GLY A 84 -5.55 0.65 12.29
C GLY A 84 -5.21 -0.81 12.16
#